data_AF-A0A2M7Q2H4-F1
#
_entry.id   AF-A0A2M7Q2H4-F1
#
_cell.length_a   1.000
_cell.length_b   1.000
_cell.length_c   1.000
_cell.angle_alpha   90.00
_cell.angle_beta   90.00
_cell.angle_gamma   90.00
#
_symmetry.space_group_name_H-M   'P 1'
#
loop_
_entity.id
_entity.type
_entity.pdbx_description
1 polymer ?
#
loop_
_entity_poly.entity_id
_entity_poly.type
_entity_poly.pdbx_seq_one_letter_code
_entity_poly.pdbx_strand_id
1 'polypeptide(L)'
;YKAISQVYPPGEVENTRDTVSHTCFVEAVHSIGEWRSMHRVGDISETIWKYQQQDDWYLCAQKTITPSAQSTTLSVESETIDFETAIADL
;
A
#
# COMPACT_ATOMS: atom_id res chain seq x y z
N TYR A 1 7.06 -0.24 5.37
CA TYR A 1 7.15 -0.10 6.83
C TYR A 1 6.41 1.13 7.28
N LYS A 2 5.91 1.12 8.51
CA LYS A 2 5.33 2.30 9.18
C LYS A 2 6.10 2.55 10.48
N ALA A 3 6.48 3.79 10.76
CA ALA A 3 7.15 4.13 12.01
C ALA A 3 6.22 3.95 13.20
N ILE A 4 6.78 3.41 14.28
CA ILE A 4 6.11 3.26 15.58
C ILE A 4 6.87 4.00 16.69
N SER A 5 7.93 4.73 16.32
CA SER A 5 8.71 5.59 17.20
C SER A 5 9.12 6.86 16.46
N GLN A 6 9.59 7.86 17.21
CA GLN A 6 10.34 8.97 16.65
C GLN A 6 11.64 8.49 15.95
N VAL A 7 12.22 9.37 15.14
CA VAL A 7 13.55 9.16 14.56
C VAL A 7 14.61 9.60 15.57
N TYR A 8 15.46 8.66 15.97
CA TYR A 8 16.57 8.87 16.89
C TYR A 8 17.84 9.28 16.12
N PRO A 9 18.61 10.26 16.62
CA PRO A 9 19.88 10.64 16.03
C PRO A 9 20.93 9.53 16.17
N PRO A 10 22.03 9.58 15.39
CA PRO A 10 23.09 8.60 15.48
C PRO A 10 23.68 8.53 16.90
N GLY A 11 23.89 7.31 17.40
CA GLY A 11 24.44 7.06 18.73
C GLY A 11 23.44 7.02 19.88
N GLU A 12 22.16 7.40 19.68
CA GLU A 12 21.14 7.24 20.73
C GLU A 12 20.63 5.80 20.88
N VAL A 13 20.63 5.04 19.78
CA VAL A 13 20.24 3.62 19.79
C VAL A 13 21.51 2.77 19.69
N GLU A 14 21.74 1.94 20.71
CA GLU A 14 22.86 0.99 20.74
C GLU A 14 22.70 -0.11 19.69
N ASN A 15 23.82 -0.72 19.27
CA ASN A 15 23.86 -1.86 18.34
C ASN A 15 23.17 -1.60 16.99
N THR A 16 23.13 -0.33 16.57
CA THR A 16 22.73 0.06 15.22
C THR A 16 23.74 -0.43 14.19
N ARG A 17 23.29 -0.57 12.93
CA ARG A 17 24.12 -1.12 11.83
C ARG A 17 25.38 -0.29 11.59
N ASP A 18 25.30 1.01 11.80
CA ASP A 18 26.39 1.96 11.65
C ASP A 18 26.20 3.13 12.63
N THR A 19 27.24 3.93 12.81
CA THR A 19 27.28 5.01 13.81
C THR A 19 26.86 6.39 13.26
N VAL A 20 26.42 6.47 12.01
CA VAL A 20 26.18 7.74 11.31
C VAL A 20 24.75 7.91 10.82
N SER A 21 24.01 6.82 10.67
CA SER A 21 22.63 6.84 10.21
C SER A 21 21.67 7.06 11.38
N HIS A 22 20.60 7.82 11.12
CA HIS A 22 19.48 7.94 12.05
C HIS A 22 18.70 6.62 12.10
N THR A 23 18.08 6.32 13.23
CA THR A 23 17.35 5.05 13.45
C THR A 23 15.93 5.31 13.93
N CYS A 24 14.97 4.50 13.48
CA CYS A 24 13.62 4.46 14.04
C CYS A 24 13.11 3.01 14.09
N PHE A 25 12.21 2.72 15.03
CA PHE A 25 11.52 1.44 15.07
C PHE A 25 10.30 1.48 14.17
N VAL A 26 10.09 0.39 13.44
CA VAL A 26 9.04 0.28 12.44
C VAL A 26 8.32 -1.06 12.53
N GLU A 27 7.09 -1.09 12.04
CA GLU A 27 6.33 -2.32 11.82
C GLU A 27 6.16 -2.64 10.34
N ALA A 28 5.90 -3.92 10.05
CA ALA A 28 5.62 -4.40 8.70
C ALA A 28 4.25 -3.90 8.22
N VAL A 29 4.21 -3.39 7.00
CA VAL A 29 2.96 -2.98 6.33
C VAL A 29 2.63 -4.06 5.30
N HIS A 30 1.40 -4.56 5.35
CA HIS A 30 0.92 -5.61 4.45
C HIS A 30 0.05 -4.99 3.36
N SER A 31 0.29 -5.39 2.11
CA SER A 31 -0.49 -4.98 0.94
C SER A 31 -0.73 -6.19 0.03
N ILE A 32 -1.50 -5.98 -1.03
CA ILE A 32 -1.79 -6.99 -2.05
C ILE A 32 -1.06 -6.60 -3.33
N GLY A 33 -0.54 -7.60 -4.04
CA GLY A 33 0.04 -7.44 -5.38
C GLY A 33 -0.57 -8.46 -6.34
N GLU A 34 -0.78 -8.05 -7.58
CA GLU A 34 -1.22 -8.92 -8.67
C GLU A 34 -0.01 -9.43 -9.46
N TRP A 35 0.03 -10.73 -9.74
CA TRP A 35 0.96 -11.29 -10.72
C TRP A 35 0.38 -11.17 -12.13
N ARG A 36 1.03 -10.40 -12.99
CA ARG A 36 0.54 -10.09 -14.34
C ARG A 36 1.59 -10.41 -15.41
N SER A 37 1.15 -10.96 -16.54
CA SER A 37 2.02 -11.20 -17.71
C SER A 37 2.47 -9.89 -18.35
N MET A 38 3.74 -9.81 -18.77
CA MET A 38 4.31 -8.62 -19.42
C MET A 38 3.58 -8.20 -20.69
N HIS A 39 2.98 -9.13 -21.44
CA HIS A 39 2.18 -8.80 -22.63
C HIS A 39 0.92 -7.97 -22.31
N ARG A 40 0.51 -7.93 -21.03
CA ARG A 40 -0.63 -7.13 -20.56
C ARG A 40 -0.20 -5.77 -20.02
N VAL A 41 1.09 -5.43 -20.00
CA VAL A 41 1.60 -4.15 -19.50
C VAL A 41 1.66 -3.17 -20.67
N GLY A 42 0.84 -2.10 -20.62
CA GLY A 42 0.78 -1.07 -21.67
C GLY A 42 1.90 -0.04 -21.52
N ASP A 43 2.25 0.32 -20.29
CA ASP A 43 3.38 1.18 -19.97
C ASP A 43 4.21 0.53 -18.85
N ILE A 44 5.51 0.35 -19.13
CA ILE A 44 6.45 -0.22 -18.17
C ILE A 44 6.59 0.65 -16.91
N SER A 45 6.36 1.96 -17.02
CA SER A 45 6.47 2.91 -15.92
C SER A 45 5.47 2.61 -14.80
N GLU A 46 4.35 1.98 -15.12
CA GLU A 46 3.29 1.56 -14.21
C GLU A 46 3.69 0.32 -13.38
N THR A 47 4.59 -0.52 -13.91
CA THR A 47 4.99 -1.78 -13.26
C THR A 47 6.20 -1.62 -12.34
N ILE A 48 6.96 -0.53 -12.49
CA ILE A 48 8.19 -0.31 -11.70
C ILE A 48 7.82 0.09 -10.26
N TRP A 49 8.34 -0.69 -9.31
CA TRP A 49 8.25 -0.39 -7.88
C TRP A 49 9.26 0.69 -7.51
N LYS A 50 8.81 1.72 -6.80
CA LYS A 50 9.66 2.82 -6.34
C LYS A 50 9.48 3.01 -4.85
N TYR A 51 10.58 3.39 -4.21
CA TYR A 51 10.52 3.82 -2.82
C TYR A 51 9.78 5.16 -2.72
N GLN A 52 8.84 5.22 -1.80
CA GLN A 52 7.99 6.37 -1.54
C GLN A 52 8.02 6.58 -0.02
N GLN A 53 8.54 7.73 0.40
CA GLN A 53 8.55 8.11 1.80
C GLN A 53 7.66 9.33 1.98
N GLN A 54 6.70 9.21 2.89
CA GLN A 54 5.81 10.29 3.30
C GLN A 54 5.56 10.16 4.79
N ASP A 55 5.96 11.16 5.56
CA ASP A 55 5.87 11.16 7.03
C ASP A 55 6.46 9.85 7.62
N ASP A 56 5.67 9.14 8.41
CA ASP A 56 6.04 7.86 9.04
C ASP A 56 5.91 6.65 8.11
N TRP A 57 5.50 6.86 6.85
CA TRP A 57 5.33 5.80 5.87
C TRP A 57 6.58 5.65 5.00
N TYR A 58 7.16 4.47 5.06
CA TYR A 58 8.34 4.06 4.29
C TYR A 58 7.91 2.91 3.38
N LEU A 59 7.31 3.24 2.24
CA LEU A 59 6.67 2.27 1.36
C LEU A 59 7.51 2.02 0.11
N CYS A 60 7.42 0.81 -0.42
CA CYS A 60 7.81 0.52 -1.79
C CYS A 60 6.53 0.13 -2.51
N ALA A 61 6.14 0.90 -3.53
CA ALA A 61 4.88 0.70 -4.24
C ALA A 61 5.01 1.11 -5.71
N GLN A 62 4.15 0.55 -6.55
CA GLN A 62 3.93 1.01 -7.92
C GLN A 62 3.22 2.37 -7.91
N LYS A 63 3.32 3.11 -9.02
CA LYS A 63 2.57 4.37 -9.16
C LYS A 63 1.08 4.06 -9.23
N THR A 64 0.28 4.72 -8.40
CA THR A 64 -1.16 4.67 -8.52
C THR A 64 -1.58 5.42 -9.77
N ILE A 65 -2.05 4.68 -10.78
CA ILE A 65 -2.75 5.28 -11.91
C ILE A 65 -4.13 5.62 -11.38
N THR A 66 -4.38 6.87 -11.03
CA THR A 66 -5.76 7.34 -10.87
C THR A 66 -6.39 7.24 -12.25
N PRO A 67 -7.39 6.36 -12.47
CA PRO A 67 -8.12 6.37 -13.72
C PRO A 67 -8.70 7.78 -13.84
N SER A 68 -8.37 8.50 -14.92
CA SER A 68 -9.10 9.73 -15.23
C SER A 68 -10.58 9.36 -15.22
N ALA A 69 -11.38 10.04 -14.41
CA ALA A 69 -12.82 9.80 -14.32
C ALA A 69 -13.45 10.01 -15.70
N GLN A 70 -13.50 8.95 -16.51
CA GLN A 70 -14.44 8.85 -17.59
C GLN A 70 -15.77 8.54 -16.89
N SER A 71 -16.68 9.51 -16.91
CA SER A 71 -18.05 9.35 -16.48
C SER A 71 -18.75 8.30 -17.36
N THR A 72 -18.52 7.03 -17.08
CA THR A 72 -19.37 5.96 -17.59
C THR A 72 -20.51 5.81 -16.60
N THR A 73 -21.65 6.42 -16.93
CA THR A 73 -22.92 6.16 -16.24
C THR A 73 -23.30 4.69 -16.49
N LEU A 74 -22.83 3.79 -15.62
CA LEU A 74 -23.37 2.45 -15.49
C LEU A 74 -24.39 2.51 -14.36
N SER A 75 -25.65 2.23 -14.67
CA SER A 75 -26.69 1.99 -13.68
C SER A 75 -26.26 0.82 -12.80
N VAL A 76 -25.82 1.13 -11.58
CA VAL A 76 -25.56 0.14 -10.54
C VAL A 76 -26.92 -0.35 -10.06
N GLU A 77 -27.38 -1.47 -10.59
CA GLU A 77 -28.37 -2.30 -9.88
C GLU A 77 -27.64 -2.97 -8.72
N SER A 78 -27.78 -2.38 -7.53
CA SER A 78 -27.36 -3.02 -6.29
C SER A 78 -28.43 -4.01 -5.86
N GLU A 79 -28.28 -5.28 -6.24
CA GLU A 79 -28.86 -6.36 -5.44
C GLU A 79 -28.01 -6.55 -4.18
N THR A 80 -28.34 -5.80 -3.13
CA THR A 80 -27.86 -6.10 -1.78
C THR A 80 -28.58 -7.34 -1.28
N ILE A 81 -27.85 -8.45 -1.16
CA ILE A 81 -28.31 -9.61 -0.39
C ILE A 81 -28.27 -9.22 1.08
N ASP A 82 -29.44 -9.17 1.72
CA ASP A 82 -29.57 -8.94 3.14
C ASP A 82 -29.14 -10.19 3.93
N PHE A 83 -28.11 -10.03 4.75
CA PHE A 83 -27.55 -11.11 5.55
C PHE A 83 -28.50 -11.60 6.66
N GLU A 84 -29.40 -10.76 7.16
CA GLU A 84 -30.39 -11.20 8.15
C GLU A 84 -31.40 -12.16 7.52
N THR A 85 -31.85 -11.85 6.30
CA THR A 85 -32.75 -12.73 5.53
C THR A 85 -32.12 -14.09 5.23
N ALA A 86 -30.82 -14.15 4.92
CA ALA A 86 -30.14 -15.41 4.60
C ALA A 86 -29.93 -16.35 5.82
N ILE A 87 -29.92 -15.80 7.04
CA ILE A 87 -29.74 -16.60 8.27
C ILE A 87 -31.09 -17.14 8.79
N ALA A 88 -32.22 -16.51 8.41
CA ALA A 88 -33.56 -16.93 8.84
C ALA A 88 -34.06 -18.23 8.19
N ASP A 89 -33.48 -18.64 7.06
CA ASP A 89 -33.84 -19.85 6.30
C ASP A 89 -33.02 -21.09 6.70
N LEU A 90 -32.32 -21.07 7.84
CA LEU A 90 -31.51 -22.18 8.37
C LEU A 90 -32.19 -22.97 9.49
#